data_AF-A0A0A6VDC7-F1
#
_entry.id   AF-A0A0A6VDC7-F1
#
_cell.length_a   1.000
_cell.length_b   1.000
_cell.length_c   1.000
_cell.angle_alpha   90.00
_cell.angle_beta   90.00
_cell.angle_gamma   90.00
#
_symmetry.space_group_name_H-M   'P 1'
#
loop_
_entity.id
_entity.type
_entity.pdbx_description
1 polymer ?
#
loop_
_entity_poly.entity_id
_entity_poly.type
_entity_poly.pdbx_seq_one_letter_code
_entity_poly.pdbx_strand_id
1 'polypeptide(L)'
;MHFTIEQFLSNPLLKEAKLLFSNKEMLTQPIESISVIETPVERLIRENEIVLTTAIGCEENDTFKSFIKAIYASHAAAIAIAIGRNVTTIPESILKFARKHEFPIILLPWKIRFSDIIKIVTEGVYKQKQYFADKADSLQRRLLQLYFEGDSLSCALKLIEDETGMQVYLLQEEFAAAFFL
;
A
#
# COMPACT_ATOMS: atom_id res chain seq x y z
N MET A 1 7.01 -6.73 -4.38
CA MET A 1 7.10 -5.32 -3.91
C MET A 1 5.70 -4.74 -3.93
N HIS A 2 5.36 -3.86 -2.98
CA HIS A 2 4.07 -3.16 -2.88
C HIS A 2 4.17 -1.75 -3.49
N PHE A 3 3.05 -1.08 -3.82
CA PHE A 3 3.06 0.37 -4.07
C PHE A 3 3.28 1.08 -2.72
N THR A 4 4.28 1.93 -2.57
CA THR A 4 4.68 2.49 -1.25
C THR A 4 4.52 4.00 -1.14
N ILE A 5 4.57 4.53 0.09
CA ILE A 5 4.59 5.98 0.35
C ILE A 5 5.74 6.68 -0.38
N GLU A 6 6.92 6.09 -0.42
CA GLU A 6 8.05 6.62 -1.19
C GLU A 6 7.70 6.79 -2.67
N GLN A 7 7.12 5.76 -3.28
CA GLN A 7 6.72 5.79 -4.69
C GLN A 7 5.61 6.81 -4.93
N PHE A 8 4.64 6.91 -4.02
CA PHE A 8 3.60 7.93 -4.07
C PHE A 8 4.20 9.34 -4.06
N LEU A 9 5.06 9.66 -3.07
CA LEU A 9 5.68 10.98 -2.93
C LEU A 9 6.68 11.32 -4.04
N SER A 10 7.23 10.31 -4.74
CA SER A 10 8.12 10.51 -5.89
C SER A 10 7.42 11.13 -7.12
N ASN A 11 6.08 11.16 -7.14
CA ASN A 11 5.33 11.70 -8.27
C ASN A 11 5.60 13.22 -8.45
N PRO A 12 5.85 13.70 -9.69
CA PRO A 12 6.13 15.11 -9.94
C PRO A 12 5.05 16.08 -9.46
N LEU A 13 3.78 15.67 -9.45
CA LEU A 13 2.68 16.51 -8.95
C LEU A 13 2.74 16.72 -7.43
N LEU A 14 3.44 15.85 -6.71
CA LEU A 14 3.58 15.87 -5.24
C LEU A 14 4.91 16.46 -4.77
N LYS A 15 5.68 17.11 -5.65
CA LYS A 15 6.96 17.78 -5.30
C LYS A 15 6.83 18.80 -4.16
N GLU A 16 5.68 19.46 -4.07
CA GLU A 16 5.39 20.44 -3.02
C GLU A 16 4.64 19.83 -1.83
N ALA A 17 4.31 18.53 -1.88
CA ALA A 17 3.78 17.83 -0.73
C ALA A 17 4.87 17.68 0.33
N LYS A 18 4.50 17.84 1.60
CA LYS A 18 5.43 17.79 2.72
C LYS A 18 5.05 16.69 3.69
N LEU A 19 5.86 15.64 3.76
CA LEU A 19 5.78 14.68 4.84
C LEU A 19 6.33 15.32 6.13
N LEU A 20 5.52 15.41 7.19
CA LEU A 20 5.85 16.19 8.40
C LEU A 20 7.06 15.65 9.17
N PHE A 21 7.29 14.35 9.09
CA PHE A 21 8.46 13.65 9.58
C PHE A 21 8.60 12.34 8.81
N SER A 22 9.83 11.89 8.60
CA SER A 22 10.10 10.64 7.87
C SER A 22 11.04 9.76 8.67
N ASN A 23 10.75 8.46 8.68
CA ASN A 23 11.69 7.40 8.98
C ASN A 23 11.69 6.39 7.81
N LYS A 24 12.58 5.39 7.86
CA LYS A 24 12.69 4.40 6.77
C LYS A 24 11.45 3.51 6.66
N GLU A 25 10.88 3.07 7.78
CA GLU A 25 9.72 2.16 7.79
C GLU A 25 8.48 2.81 7.17
N MET A 26 8.20 4.07 7.51
CA MET A 26 7.10 4.86 6.95
C MET A 26 7.14 4.96 5.43
N LEU A 27 8.33 5.16 4.85
CA LEU A 27 8.50 5.29 3.40
C LEU A 27 8.20 3.97 2.68
N THR A 28 8.40 2.84 3.36
CA THR A 28 8.12 1.49 2.85
C THR A 28 6.69 1.01 3.12
N GLN A 29 5.87 1.79 3.84
CA GLN A 29 4.49 1.45 4.13
C GLN A 29 3.73 1.21 2.81
N PRO A 30 3.08 0.05 2.65
CA PRO A 30 2.29 -0.25 1.46
C PRO A 30 1.04 0.61 1.39
N ILE A 31 0.62 0.91 0.15
CA ILE A 31 -0.60 1.61 -0.19
C ILE A 31 -1.44 0.68 -1.07
N GLU A 32 -2.68 0.45 -0.67
CA GLU A 32 -3.62 -0.42 -1.38
C GLU A 32 -4.84 0.33 -1.92
N SER A 33 -5.20 1.45 -1.30
CA SER A 33 -6.32 2.27 -1.73
C SER A 33 -6.20 3.71 -1.26
N ILE A 34 -7.14 4.54 -1.71
CA ILE A 34 -7.29 5.93 -1.28
C ILE A 34 -8.78 6.24 -1.16
N SER A 35 -9.14 7.03 -0.16
CA SER A 35 -10.49 7.59 0.00
C SER A 35 -10.42 9.03 0.46
N VAL A 36 -11.52 9.75 0.24
CA VAL A 36 -11.71 11.10 0.77
C VAL A 36 -12.61 11.01 1.99
N ILE A 37 -12.11 11.43 3.16
CA ILE A 37 -12.83 11.32 4.44
C ILE A 37 -12.68 12.63 5.20
N GLU A 38 -13.76 13.04 5.85
CA GLU A 38 -13.81 14.17 6.78
C GLU A 38 -14.33 13.69 8.14
N THR A 39 -14.24 14.53 9.17
CA THR A 39 -14.76 14.19 10.51
C THR A 39 -16.30 14.30 10.54
N PRO A 40 -17.02 13.49 11.36
CA PRO A 40 -16.54 12.36 12.15
C PRO A 40 -16.25 11.10 11.31
N VAL A 41 -15.34 10.24 11.78
CA VAL A 41 -15.07 8.95 11.12
C VAL A 41 -16.18 7.95 11.45
N GLU A 42 -17.08 7.69 10.50
CA GLU A 42 -18.24 6.80 10.71
C GLU A 42 -17.99 5.29 10.39
N ARG A 43 -16.76 4.89 9.97
CA ARG A 43 -16.28 3.55 9.45
C ARG A 43 -16.43 3.39 7.92
N LEU A 44 -15.65 2.63 7.13
CA LEU A 44 -14.49 1.73 7.30
C LEU A 44 -13.29 2.33 6.53
N ILE A 45 -12.23 2.70 7.22
CA ILE A 45 -10.92 2.88 6.58
C ILE A 45 -10.29 1.48 6.48
N ARG A 46 -9.79 1.13 5.31
CA ARG A 46 -9.10 -0.14 5.08
C ARG A 46 -7.66 -0.02 5.56
N GLU A 47 -7.09 -1.18 5.91
CA GLU A 47 -5.65 -1.27 6.10
C GLU A 47 -4.92 -0.81 4.84
N ASN A 48 -3.78 -0.14 5.00
CA ASN A 48 -2.95 0.37 3.91
C ASN A 48 -3.65 1.41 3.01
N GLU A 49 -4.69 2.07 3.52
CA GLU A 49 -5.39 3.13 2.82
C GLU A 49 -4.75 4.50 3.06
N ILE A 50 -4.60 5.32 2.02
CA ILE A 50 -4.36 6.76 2.18
C ILE A 50 -5.70 7.45 2.42
N VAL A 51 -5.82 8.16 3.54
CA VAL A 51 -6.96 9.02 3.80
C VAL A 51 -6.66 10.44 3.34
N LEU A 52 -7.40 10.91 2.33
CA LEU A 52 -7.32 12.26 1.80
C LEU A 52 -8.39 13.15 2.45
N THR A 53 -8.02 14.33 2.91
CA THR A 53 -8.92 15.17 3.72
C THR A 53 -8.60 16.65 3.55
N THR A 54 -9.63 17.50 3.62
CA THR A 54 -9.49 18.95 3.79
C THR A 54 -9.52 19.37 5.25
N ALA A 55 -9.69 18.40 6.16
CA ALA A 55 -9.85 18.58 7.60
C ALA A 55 -10.97 19.57 7.94
N ILE A 56 -12.07 19.55 7.18
CA ILE A 56 -13.26 20.35 7.50
C ILE A 56 -13.87 19.81 8.79
N GLY A 57 -14.33 20.67 9.70
CA GLY A 57 -14.85 20.26 11.01
C GLY A 57 -13.77 19.90 12.04
N CYS A 58 -12.48 20.11 11.71
CA CYS A 58 -11.34 19.89 12.60
C CYS A 58 -10.73 21.20 13.12
N GLU A 59 -11.55 22.25 13.26
CA GLU A 59 -11.10 23.57 13.73
C GLU A 59 -10.62 23.52 15.20
N GLU A 60 -11.22 22.62 15.99
CA GLU A 60 -10.83 22.36 17.37
C GLU A 60 -9.74 21.29 17.46
N ASN A 61 -8.70 21.57 18.25
CA ASN A 61 -7.55 20.68 18.43
C ASN A 61 -7.94 19.26 18.87
N ASP A 62 -8.96 19.13 19.72
CA ASP A 62 -9.39 17.84 20.26
C ASP A 62 -10.16 17.01 19.22
N THR A 63 -11.00 17.66 18.41
CA THR A 63 -11.69 17.02 17.28
C THR A 63 -10.67 16.54 16.24
N PHE A 64 -9.70 17.39 15.88
CA PHE A 64 -8.68 17.01 14.90
C PHE A 64 -7.80 15.86 15.40
N LYS A 65 -7.42 15.89 16.68
CA LYS A 65 -6.65 14.81 17.30
C LYS A 65 -7.43 13.51 17.35
N SER A 66 -8.73 13.56 17.64
CA SER A 66 -9.60 12.38 17.65
C SER A 66 -9.78 11.80 16.25
N PHE A 67 -9.92 12.66 15.24
CA PHE A 67 -9.96 12.28 13.83
C PHE A 67 -8.71 11.52 13.38
N ILE A 68 -7.51 12.08 13.64
CA ILE A 68 -6.24 11.41 13.29
C ILE A 68 -6.06 10.09 14.04
N LYS A 69 -6.42 10.03 15.31
CA LYS A 69 -6.37 8.78 16.09
C LYS A 69 -7.29 7.70 15.53
N ALA A 70 -8.49 8.06 15.08
CA ALA A 70 -9.43 7.12 14.48
C ALA A 70 -8.90 6.56 13.15
N ILE A 71 -8.27 7.40 12.34
CA ILE A 71 -7.61 6.97 11.09
C ILE A 71 -6.45 6.03 11.40
N TYR A 72 -5.56 6.39 12.32
CA TYR A 72 -4.44 5.54 12.74
C TYR A 72 -4.90 4.18 13.27
N ALA A 73 -5.94 4.16 14.12
CA ALA A 73 -6.48 2.92 14.68
C ALA A 73 -7.05 1.97 13.61
N SER A 74 -7.32 2.47 12.40
CA SER A 74 -7.78 1.69 11.26
C SER A 74 -6.64 1.10 10.42
N HIS A 75 -5.37 1.27 10.84
CA HIS A 75 -4.18 0.80 10.12
C HIS A 75 -4.05 1.42 8.72
N ALA A 76 -4.52 2.67 8.57
CA ALA A 76 -4.32 3.46 7.36
C ALA A 76 -2.81 3.60 7.05
N ALA A 77 -2.45 3.60 5.76
CA ALA A 77 -1.08 3.84 5.33
C ALA A 77 -0.62 5.25 5.70
N ALA A 78 -1.47 6.24 5.47
CA ALA A 78 -1.15 7.65 5.73
C ALA A 78 -2.43 8.50 5.80
N ILE A 79 -2.28 9.71 6.34
CA ILE A 79 -3.24 10.79 6.13
C ILE A 79 -2.60 11.88 5.27
N ALA A 80 -3.32 12.33 4.24
CA ALA A 80 -2.91 13.40 3.35
C ALA A 80 -3.89 14.58 3.48
N ILE A 81 -3.39 15.70 4.01
CA ILE A 81 -4.20 16.83 4.45
C ILE A 81 -3.96 18.02 3.53
N ALA A 82 -5.00 18.49 2.85
CA ALA A 82 -4.94 19.74 2.11
C ALA A 82 -4.96 20.93 3.07
N ILE A 83 -3.82 21.59 3.21
CA ILE A 83 -3.67 22.76 4.08
C ILE A 83 -3.94 24.04 3.29
N GLY A 84 -4.68 24.97 3.91
CA GLY A 84 -4.83 26.33 3.40
C GLY A 84 -6.14 27.02 3.73
N ARG A 85 -7.27 26.29 3.77
CA ARG A 85 -8.59 26.88 4.08
C ARG A 85 -9.09 26.56 5.48
N ASN A 86 -9.19 25.29 5.83
CA ASN A 86 -9.81 24.85 7.09
C ASN A 86 -8.78 24.67 8.20
N VAL A 87 -7.62 24.12 7.86
CA VAL A 87 -6.47 23.96 8.76
C VAL A 87 -5.26 24.62 8.12
N THR A 88 -4.61 25.50 8.87
CA THR A 88 -3.39 26.21 8.45
C THR A 88 -2.15 25.64 9.12
N THR A 89 -2.29 25.10 10.33
CA THR A 89 -1.19 24.53 11.12
C THR A 89 -1.62 23.26 11.81
N ILE A 90 -0.73 22.27 11.88
CA ILE A 90 -0.96 21.03 12.63
C ILE A 90 -0.59 21.24 14.10
N PRO A 91 -1.49 20.99 15.06
CA PRO A 91 -1.20 21.12 16.49
C PRO A 91 -0.03 20.25 16.97
N GLU A 92 0.76 20.75 17.91
CA GLU A 92 1.92 20.04 18.48
C GLU A 92 1.55 18.68 19.10
N SER A 93 0.34 18.58 19.66
CA SER A 93 -0.17 17.34 20.24
C SER A 93 -0.37 16.22 19.19
N ILE A 94 -0.73 16.59 17.95
CA ILE A 94 -0.84 15.69 16.80
C ILE A 94 0.55 15.31 16.29
N LEU A 95 1.47 16.27 16.20
CA LEU A 95 2.85 15.99 15.77
C LEU A 95 3.53 14.97 16.71
N LYS A 96 3.37 15.14 18.03
CA LYS A 96 3.87 14.20 19.03
C LYS A 96 3.24 12.82 18.90
N PHE A 97 1.93 12.75 18.66
CA PHE A 97 1.23 11.49 18.42
C PHE A 97 1.79 10.79 17.17
N ALA A 98 1.87 11.50 16.06
CA ALA A 98 2.32 10.95 14.78
C ALA A 98 3.76 10.42 14.88
N ARG A 99 4.68 11.17 15.51
CA ARG A 99 6.06 10.71 15.74
C ARG A 99 6.12 9.47 16.63
N LYS A 100 5.36 9.43 17.72
CA LYS A 100 5.35 8.29 18.65
C LYS A 100 4.87 7.00 17.99
N HIS A 101 3.90 7.12 17.09
CA HIS A 101 3.24 6.00 16.43
C HIS A 101 3.74 5.76 15.00
N GLU A 102 4.75 6.51 14.57
CA GLU A 102 5.32 6.48 13.22
C GLU A 102 4.25 6.59 12.12
N PHE A 103 3.20 7.38 12.38
CA PHE A 103 2.05 7.51 11.48
C PHE A 103 2.27 8.62 10.44
N PRO A 104 2.30 8.32 9.13
CA PRO A 104 2.60 9.31 8.10
C PRO A 104 1.51 10.39 7.96
N ILE A 105 1.91 11.65 8.17
CA ILE A 105 1.09 12.84 7.89
C ILE A 105 1.72 13.63 6.74
N ILE A 106 1.01 13.66 5.62
CA ILE A 106 1.41 14.31 4.39
C ILE A 106 0.61 15.60 4.24
N LEU A 107 1.29 16.73 4.11
CA LEU A 107 0.66 18.01 3.81
C LEU A 107 0.63 18.22 2.31
N LEU A 108 -0.54 18.56 1.81
CA LEU A 108 -0.79 18.82 0.41
C LEU A 108 -1.07 20.31 0.19
N PRO A 109 -0.42 20.95 -0.81
CA PRO A 109 -0.81 22.27 -1.26
C PRO A 109 -2.27 22.30 -1.73
N TRP A 110 -3.04 23.30 -1.31
CA TRP A 110 -4.46 23.46 -1.67
C TRP A 110 -4.74 23.47 -3.18
N LYS A 111 -3.75 23.83 -4.00
CA LYS A 111 -3.87 23.90 -5.46
C LYS A 111 -3.94 22.53 -6.15
N ILE A 112 -3.51 21.45 -5.49
CA ILE A 112 -3.53 20.11 -6.06
C ILE A 112 -4.95 19.55 -5.95
N ARG A 113 -5.51 19.08 -7.06
CA ARG A 113 -6.86 18.51 -7.06
C ARG A 113 -6.85 17.10 -6.49
N PHE A 114 -7.82 16.79 -5.65
CA PHE A 114 -7.98 15.43 -5.09
C PHE A 114 -8.14 14.38 -6.17
N SER A 115 -8.78 14.70 -7.31
CA SER A 115 -8.88 13.81 -8.46
C SER A 115 -7.53 13.36 -9.00
N ASP A 116 -6.53 14.25 -9.00
CA ASP A 116 -5.19 13.94 -9.50
C ASP A 116 -4.47 13.01 -8.52
N ILE A 117 -4.63 13.24 -7.22
CA ILE A 117 -4.07 12.40 -6.16
C ILE A 117 -4.68 11.00 -6.19
N ILE A 118 -6.00 10.92 -6.28
CA ILE A 118 -6.74 9.66 -6.40
C ILE A 118 -6.25 8.87 -7.61
N LYS A 119 -6.06 9.55 -8.75
CA LYS A 119 -5.53 8.95 -9.98
C LYS A 119 -4.12 8.40 -9.77
N ILE A 120 -3.22 9.17 -9.17
CA ILE A 120 -1.84 8.73 -8.88
C ILE A 120 -1.84 7.43 -8.06
N VAL A 121 -2.61 7.39 -6.97
CA VAL A 121 -2.65 6.20 -6.10
C VAL A 121 -3.29 5.02 -6.82
N THR A 122 -4.42 5.24 -7.48
CA THR A 122 -5.14 4.17 -8.20
C THR A 122 -4.29 3.57 -9.30
N GLU A 123 -3.59 4.40 -10.09
CA GLU A 123 -2.66 3.93 -11.12
C GLU A 123 -1.45 3.20 -10.53
N GLY A 124 -0.90 3.67 -9.41
CA GLY A 124 0.20 3.02 -8.70
C GLY A 124 -0.18 1.61 -8.23
N VAL A 125 -1.32 1.49 -7.55
CA VAL A 125 -1.88 0.21 -7.11
C VAL A 125 -2.22 -0.70 -8.29
N TYR A 126 -2.77 -0.14 -9.37
CA TYR A 126 -3.14 -0.91 -10.55
C TYR A 126 -1.93 -1.47 -11.29
N LYS A 127 -0.90 -0.65 -11.54
CA LYS A 127 0.36 -1.09 -12.17
C LYS A 127 1.03 -2.22 -11.39
N GLN A 128 0.96 -2.16 -10.08
CA GLN A 128 1.41 -3.24 -9.21
C GLN A 128 0.66 -4.54 -9.42
N LYS A 129 -0.68 -4.48 -9.39
CA LYS A 129 -1.51 -5.67 -9.62
C LYS A 129 -1.25 -6.26 -11.01
N GLN A 130 -1.11 -5.42 -12.03
CA GLN A 130 -0.75 -5.85 -13.38
C GLN A 130 0.61 -6.53 -13.41
N TYR A 131 1.64 -5.95 -12.80
CA TYR A 131 2.97 -6.55 -12.75
C TYR A 131 2.94 -7.98 -12.19
N PHE A 132 2.18 -8.21 -11.12
CA PHE A 132 2.03 -9.55 -10.54
C PHE A 132 1.21 -10.50 -11.42
N ALA A 133 0.14 -10.01 -12.05
CA ALA A 133 -0.66 -10.80 -12.99
C ALA A 133 0.17 -11.23 -14.20
N ASP A 134 0.91 -10.31 -14.81
CA ASP A 134 1.78 -10.58 -15.96
C ASP A 134 2.89 -11.58 -15.60
N LYS A 135 3.46 -11.47 -14.39
CA LYS A 135 4.44 -12.43 -13.87
C LYS A 135 3.85 -13.83 -13.68
N ALA A 136 2.65 -13.94 -13.10
CA ALA A 136 1.97 -15.20 -12.94
C ALA A 136 1.63 -15.85 -14.30
N ASP A 137 1.10 -15.08 -15.24
CA ASP A 137 0.79 -15.53 -16.59
C ASP A 137 2.05 -15.99 -17.34
N SER A 138 3.15 -15.25 -17.21
CA SER A 138 4.43 -15.61 -17.82
C SER A 138 4.98 -16.94 -17.26
N LEU A 139 4.95 -17.11 -15.94
CA LEU A 139 5.37 -18.34 -15.28
C LEU A 139 4.51 -19.53 -15.73
N GLN A 140 3.18 -19.36 -15.76
CA GLN A 140 2.24 -20.39 -16.20
C GLN A 140 2.53 -20.83 -17.64
N ARG A 141 2.74 -19.89 -18.58
CA ARG A 141 3.05 -20.20 -19.98
C ARG A 141 4.35 -21.00 -20.11
N ARG A 142 5.39 -20.63 -19.36
CA ARG A 142 6.68 -21.33 -19.38
C ARG A 142 6.57 -22.74 -18.78
N LEU A 143 5.81 -22.91 -17.70
CA LEU A 143 5.55 -24.24 -17.14
C LEU A 143 4.78 -25.15 -18.11
N LEU A 144 3.77 -24.61 -18.80
CA LEU A 144 3.04 -25.37 -19.83
C LEU A 144 3.94 -25.77 -21.00
N GLN A 145 4.85 -24.90 -21.41
CA GLN A 145 5.81 -25.20 -22.46
C GLN A 145 6.73 -26.37 -22.07
N LEU A 146 7.31 -26.34 -20.86
CA LEU A 146 8.12 -27.45 -20.34
C LEU A 146 7.33 -28.77 -20.31
N TYR A 147 6.06 -28.72 -19.91
CA TYR A 147 5.19 -29.90 -19.89
C TYR A 147 4.98 -30.49 -21.31
N PHE A 148 4.72 -29.65 -22.31
CA PHE A 148 4.52 -30.11 -23.69
C PHE A 148 5.81 -30.59 -24.37
N GLU A 149 6.96 -30.02 -24.00
CA GLU A 149 8.28 -30.44 -24.51
C GLU A 149 8.76 -31.75 -23.85
N GLY A 150 8.05 -32.25 -22.84
CA GLY A 150 8.38 -33.49 -22.12
C GLY A 150 9.54 -33.31 -21.15
N ASP A 151 9.81 -32.09 -20.72
CA ASP A 151 10.92 -31.78 -19.83
C ASP A 151 10.71 -32.36 -18.42
N SER A 152 11.81 -32.61 -17.73
CA SER A 152 11.79 -33.17 -16.38
C SER A 152 11.15 -32.23 -15.37
N LEU A 153 10.54 -32.80 -14.32
CA LEU A 153 9.98 -32.06 -13.20
C LEU A 153 11.03 -31.15 -12.51
N SER A 154 12.30 -31.56 -12.55
CA SER A 154 13.44 -30.76 -12.05
C SER A 154 13.59 -29.42 -12.79
N CYS A 155 13.31 -29.39 -14.10
CA CYS A 155 13.34 -28.16 -14.89
C CYS A 155 12.21 -27.20 -14.46
N ALA A 156 11.02 -27.73 -14.19
CA ALA A 156 9.90 -26.95 -13.69
C ALA A 156 10.16 -26.38 -12.29
N LEU A 157 10.75 -27.17 -11.39
CA LEU A 157 11.16 -26.70 -10.05
C LEU A 157 12.16 -25.55 -10.17
N LYS A 158 13.22 -25.74 -10.96
CA LYS A 158 14.24 -24.71 -11.19
C LYS A 158 13.66 -23.42 -11.78
N LEU A 159 12.71 -23.55 -12.72
CA LEU A 159 12.00 -22.41 -13.28
C LEU A 159 11.24 -21.62 -12.21
N ILE A 160 10.54 -22.30 -11.30
CA ILE A 160 9.83 -21.64 -10.20
C ILE A 160 10.83 -21.01 -9.22
N GLU A 161 11.95 -21.67 -8.93
CA GLU A 161 13.02 -21.11 -8.10
C GLU A 161 13.58 -19.80 -8.70
N ASP A 162 13.88 -19.82 -9.99
CA ASP A 162 14.43 -18.65 -10.70
C ASP A 162 13.44 -17.47 -10.75
N GLU A 163 12.14 -17.74 -10.95
CA GLU A 163 11.12 -16.68 -11.02
C GLU A 163 10.68 -16.16 -9.65
N THR A 164 10.66 -17.01 -8.63
CA THR A 164 10.22 -16.62 -7.27
C THR A 164 11.38 -16.12 -6.40
N GLY A 165 12.61 -16.48 -6.73
CA GLY A 165 13.80 -16.24 -5.89
C GLY A 165 13.79 -17.05 -4.59
N MET A 166 12.95 -18.08 -4.50
CA MET A 166 12.79 -18.94 -3.32
C MET A 166 13.15 -20.39 -3.69
N GLN A 167 13.67 -21.14 -2.73
CA GLN A 167 13.91 -22.57 -2.93
C GLN A 167 12.59 -23.35 -2.96
N VAL A 168 12.47 -24.30 -3.89
CA VAL A 168 11.25 -25.07 -4.12
C VAL A 168 11.55 -26.56 -3.99
N TYR A 169 10.84 -27.23 -3.09
CA TYR A 169 11.01 -28.65 -2.82
C TYR A 169 9.76 -29.41 -3.26
N LEU A 170 9.95 -30.54 -3.96
CA LEU A 170 8.88 -31.47 -4.25
C LEU A 170 8.87 -32.56 -3.17
N LEU A 171 7.80 -32.61 -2.38
CA LEU A 171 7.54 -33.71 -1.46
C LEU A 171 6.61 -34.70 -2.14
N GLN A 172 7.09 -35.93 -2.34
CA GLN A 172 6.29 -37.02 -2.86
C GLN A 172 5.77 -37.82 -1.67
N GLU A 173 4.49 -37.71 -1.34
CA GLU A 173 3.87 -38.61 -0.38
C GLU A 173 3.73 -39.99 -1.04
N GLU A 174 4.42 -40.99 -0.49
CA GLU A 174 4.22 -42.39 -0.88
C GLU A 174 2.79 -42.80 -0.51
N PHE A 175 1.89 -42.85 -1.51
CA PHE A 175 0.68 -43.65 -1.37
C PHE A 175 1.12 -45.11 -1.28
N ALA A 176 1.12 -45.66 -0.06
CA ALA A 176 1.22 -47.08 0.16
C ALA A 176 0.12 -47.77 -0.65
N ALA A 177 0.51 -48.36 -1.79
CA ALA A 177 -0.33 -49.25 -2.54
C ALA A 177 -0.63 -50.47 -1.66
N ALA A 178 -1.77 -50.44 -0.98
CA ALA A 178 -2.36 -51.66 -0.47
C ALA A 178 -2.86 -52.46 -1.68
N PHE A 179 -1.93 -53.20 -2.29
CA PHE A 179 -2.27 -54.42 -3.03
C PHE A 179 -2.95 -55.36 -2.04
N PHE A 180 -4.28 -55.34 -2.00
CA PHE A 180 -5.04 -56.49 -1.54
C PHE A 180 -5.27 -57.37 -2.77
N LEU A 181 -4.60 -58.53 -2.74
CA LEU A 181 -4.87 -59.70 -3.60
C LEU A 181 -6.35 -60.11 -3.55
#